data_AF-A0A7C5N126-F1
#
_entry.id   AF-A0A7C5N126-F1
#
_cell.length_a   1.000
_cell.length_b   1.000
_cell.length_c   1.000
_cell.angle_alpha   90.00
_cell.angle_beta   90.00
_cell.angle_gamma   90.00
#
_symmetry.space_group_name_H-M   'P 1'
#
loop_
_entity.id
_entity.type
_entity.pdbx_description
1 polymer ?
#
loop_
_entity_poly.entity_id
_entity_poly.type
_entity_poly.pdbx_seq_one_letter_code
_entity_poly.pdbx_strand_id
1 'polypeptide(L)'
;IQALAGEAEHLEAEEAEEAVQRVIEHVDRIAAWGGARQRAWSEYYQYVHRYLRDVVRLDPDRALSQRLRDQIAGWASTPFHLIVAAAPSIRLLRPLESRVERPPVTRPRRDREAAPDLVEPRDVGLAIEALVAEALAAGATSLIDVTAWVLPNFPADSHYAITGRVADEVARMSRARSAHERPWRPVEPRLEVEDWDLPTEGAPP
;
A
#
# COMPACT_ATOMS: atom_id res chain seq x y z
N ILE A 1 36.57 -41.65 1.69
CA ILE A 1 37.18 -40.90 0.56
C ILE A 1 37.68 -39.55 1.04
N GLN A 2 36.83 -38.66 1.60
CA GLN A 2 37.30 -37.39 2.16
C GLN A 2 38.37 -37.53 3.27
N ALA A 3 38.24 -38.53 4.16
CA ALA A 3 39.27 -38.82 5.15
C ALA A 3 40.62 -39.27 4.54
N LEU A 4 40.57 -40.00 3.42
CA LEU A 4 41.78 -40.44 2.69
C LEU A 4 42.41 -39.30 1.88
N ALA A 5 41.61 -38.35 1.41
CA ALA A 5 42.11 -37.13 0.76
C ALA A 5 42.92 -36.29 1.76
N GLY A 6 42.36 -36.09 2.96
CA GLY A 6 43.06 -35.35 4.03
C GLY A 6 44.33 -36.05 4.53
N GLU A 7 44.37 -37.39 4.56
CA GLU A 7 45.59 -38.13 4.89
C GLU A 7 46.64 -38.09 3.76
N ALA A 8 46.23 -38.13 2.50
CA ALA A 8 47.15 -38.04 1.35
C ALA A 8 47.80 -36.65 1.22
N GLU A 9 47.00 -35.59 1.44
CA GLU A 9 47.47 -34.21 1.50
C GLU A 9 48.46 -34.01 2.67
N HIS A 10 48.16 -34.57 3.85
CA HIS A 10 49.04 -34.47 5.00
C HIS A 10 50.38 -35.20 4.81
N LEU A 11 50.39 -36.30 4.04
CA LEU A 11 51.59 -37.09 3.76
C LEU A 11 52.36 -36.65 2.50
N GLU A 12 51.95 -35.54 1.85
CA GLU A 12 52.52 -35.03 0.59
C GLU A 12 52.60 -36.09 -0.52
N ALA A 13 51.67 -37.05 -0.52
CA ALA A 13 51.65 -38.17 -1.45
C ALA A 13 50.85 -37.79 -2.71
N GLU A 14 51.46 -37.03 -3.62
CA GLU A 14 50.80 -36.46 -4.81
C GLU A 14 50.03 -37.50 -5.63
N GLU A 15 50.61 -38.69 -5.90
CA GLU A 15 49.92 -39.75 -6.65
C GLU A 15 48.65 -40.27 -5.94
N ALA A 16 48.69 -40.32 -4.61
CA ALA A 16 47.56 -40.77 -3.80
C ALA A 16 46.47 -39.70 -3.75
N GLU A 17 46.85 -38.42 -3.65
CA GLU A 17 45.92 -37.29 -3.71
C GLU A 17 45.19 -37.25 -5.07
N GLU A 18 45.94 -37.33 -6.18
CA GLU A 18 45.36 -37.39 -7.53
C GLU A 18 44.44 -38.60 -7.72
N ALA A 19 44.79 -39.76 -7.15
CA ALA A 19 43.94 -40.94 -7.20
C ALA A 19 42.64 -40.74 -6.41
N VAL A 20 42.72 -40.18 -5.20
CA VAL A 20 41.54 -39.90 -4.37
C VAL A 20 40.64 -38.86 -5.04
N GLN A 21 41.22 -37.78 -5.58
CA GLN A 21 40.47 -36.74 -6.29
C GLN A 21 39.73 -37.30 -7.51
N ARG A 22 40.39 -38.14 -8.33
CA ARG A 22 39.73 -38.82 -9.46
C ARG A 22 38.56 -39.70 -9.01
N VAL A 23 38.66 -40.36 -7.86
CA VAL A 23 37.57 -41.16 -7.30
C VAL A 23 36.43 -40.28 -6.83
N ILE A 24 36.69 -39.16 -6.16
CA ILE A 24 35.67 -38.18 -5.75
C ILE A 24 34.89 -37.70 -6.98
N GLU A 25 35.61 -37.25 -8.01
CA GLU A 25 34.98 -36.75 -9.25
C GLU A 25 34.14 -37.82 -9.97
N HIS A 26 34.58 -39.08 -9.96
CA HIS A 26 33.79 -40.17 -10.53
C HIS A 26 32.52 -40.44 -9.72
N VAL A 27 32.60 -40.43 -8.39
CA VAL A 27 31.44 -40.61 -7.52
C VAL A 27 30.44 -39.46 -7.72
N ASP A 28 30.92 -38.21 -7.76
CA ASP A 28 30.08 -37.04 -7.98
C ASP A 28 29.41 -37.08 -9.36
N ARG A 29 30.15 -37.50 -10.40
CA ARG A 29 29.60 -37.70 -11.75
C ARG A 29 28.50 -38.77 -11.76
N ILE A 30 28.70 -39.89 -11.07
CA ILE A 30 27.71 -40.97 -10.97
C ILE A 30 26.47 -40.46 -10.22
N ALA A 31 26.65 -39.74 -9.11
CA ALA A 31 25.55 -39.17 -8.34
C ALA A 31 24.75 -38.15 -9.16
N ALA A 32 25.45 -37.26 -9.88
CA ALA A 32 24.82 -36.28 -10.77
C ALA A 32 24.04 -36.95 -11.90
N TRP A 33 24.61 -37.98 -12.53
CA TRP A 33 23.93 -38.76 -13.57
C TRP A 33 22.70 -39.49 -13.03
N GLY A 34 22.80 -40.12 -11.86
CA GLY A 34 21.68 -40.79 -11.20
C GLY A 34 20.54 -39.82 -10.88
N GLY A 35 20.86 -38.68 -10.29
CA GLY A 35 19.90 -37.63 -9.99
C GLY A 35 19.24 -37.03 -11.25
N ALA A 36 19.99 -36.85 -12.34
CA ALA A 36 19.43 -36.42 -13.61
C ALA A 36 18.48 -37.47 -14.21
N ARG A 37 18.85 -38.76 -14.13
CA ARG A 37 18.02 -39.84 -14.68
C ARG A 37 16.72 -40.03 -13.88
N GLN A 38 16.77 -39.91 -12.56
CA GLN A 38 15.58 -39.97 -11.71
C GLN A 38 14.61 -38.83 -12.02
N ARG A 39 15.11 -37.61 -12.22
CA ARG A 39 14.29 -36.46 -12.63
C ARG A 39 13.64 -36.69 -13.99
N ALA A 40 14.44 -37.08 -14.98
CA ALA A 40 13.93 -37.39 -16.32
C ALA A 40 12.85 -38.50 -16.30
N TRP A 41 13.02 -39.52 -15.46
CA TRP A 41 12.02 -40.57 -15.28
C TRP A 41 10.73 -40.04 -14.64
N SER A 42 10.85 -39.18 -13.64
CA SER A 42 9.69 -38.57 -12.97
C SER A 42 8.90 -37.67 -13.93
N GLU A 43 9.60 -36.86 -14.73
CA GLU A 43 8.98 -36.05 -15.80
C GLU A 43 8.30 -36.93 -16.85
N TYR A 44 8.96 -38.00 -17.28
CA TYR A 44 8.38 -38.97 -18.21
C TYR A 44 7.10 -39.61 -17.66
N TYR A 45 7.11 -40.01 -16.38
CA TYR A 45 5.92 -40.54 -15.71
C TYR A 45 4.75 -39.54 -15.73
N GLN A 46 5.01 -38.28 -15.37
CA GLN A 46 3.99 -37.22 -15.41
C GLN A 46 3.48 -36.99 -16.84
N TYR A 47 4.39 -36.97 -17.82
CA TYR A 47 4.04 -36.85 -19.24
C TYR A 47 3.13 -37.99 -19.69
N VAL A 48 3.45 -39.24 -19.37
CA VAL A 48 2.64 -40.42 -19.73
C VAL A 48 1.25 -40.31 -19.12
N HIS A 49 1.13 -39.95 -17.84
CA HIS A 49 -0.18 -39.79 -17.21
C HIS A 49 -1.00 -38.65 -17.80
N ARG A 50 -0.35 -37.56 -18.19
CA ARG A 50 -1.01 -36.47 -18.93
C ARG A 50 -1.45 -36.95 -20.32
N TYR A 51 -0.60 -37.66 -21.06
CA TYR A 51 -0.93 -38.21 -22.37
C TYR A 51 -2.12 -39.18 -22.31
N LEU A 52 -2.14 -40.09 -21.33
CA LEU A 52 -3.26 -40.99 -21.12
C LEU A 52 -4.55 -40.23 -20.85
N ARG A 53 -4.50 -39.17 -20.03
CA ARG A 53 -5.67 -38.35 -19.70
C ARG A 53 -6.16 -37.53 -20.89
N ASP A 54 -5.27 -36.85 -21.58
CA ASP A 54 -5.63 -35.79 -22.53
C ASP A 54 -5.80 -36.34 -23.95
N VAL A 55 -5.12 -37.44 -24.29
CA VAL A 55 -5.19 -38.06 -25.62
C VAL A 55 -5.99 -39.35 -25.59
N VAL A 56 -5.58 -40.34 -24.77
CA VAL A 56 -6.18 -41.68 -24.81
C VAL A 56 -7.61 -41.70 -24.28
N ARG A 57 -7.90 -41.03 -23.16
CA ARG A 57 -9.28 -40.96 -22.65
C ARG A 57 -10.20 -40.10 -23.52
N LEU A 58 -9.66 -39.09 -24.19
CA LEU A 58 -10.42 -38.22 -25.09
C LEU A 58 -10.84 -38.95 -26.38
N ASP A 59 -9.97 -39.82 -26.89
CA ASP A 59 -10.17 -40.55 -28.15
C ASP A 59 -9.84 -42.05 -27.97
N PRO A 60 -10.67 -42.80 -27.20
CA PRO A 60 -10.37 -44.18 -26.83
C PRO A 60 -10.25 -45.11 -28.03
N ASP A 61 -11.11 -44.93 -29.04
CA ASP A 61 -11.12 -45.73 -30.27
C ASP A 61 -10.18 -45.18 -31.36
N ARG A 62 -9.44 -44.10 -31.06
CA ARG A 62 -8.56 -43.38 -32.01
C ARG A 62 -9.27 -42.85 -33.26
N ALA A 63 -10.60 -42.77 -33.23
CA ALA A 63 -11.40 -42.37 -34.37
C ALA A 63 -11.19 -40.89 -34.74
N LEU A 64 -11.07 -40.01 -33.73
CA LEU A 64 -10.80 -38.59 -33.96
C LEU A 64 -9.42 -38.39 -34.59
N SER A 65 -8.41 -39.04 -34.02
CA SER A 65 -7.02 -38.98 -34.46
C SER A 65 -6.84 -39.54 -35.88
N GLN A 66 -7.58 -40.60 -36.22
CA GLN A 66 -7.57 -41.16 -37.57
C GLN A 66 -8.23 -40.22 -38.57
N ARG A 67 -9.43 -39.72 -38.27
CA ARG A 67 -10.13 -38.75 -39.14
C ARG A 67 -9.31 -37.49 -39.37
N LEU A 68 -8.62 -36.98 -38.36
CA LEU A 68 -7.74 -35.83 -38.49
C LEU A 68 -6.56 -36.14 -39.44
N ARG A 69 -5.96 -37.32 -39.33
CA ARG A 69 -4.90 -37.77 -40.25
C ARG A 69 -5.42 -37.85 -41.69
N ASP A 70 -6.60 -38.41 -41.90
CA ASP A 70 -7.21 -38.53 -43.22
C ASP A 70 -7.56 -37.14 -43.80
N GLN A 71 -8.07 -36.22 -42.97
CA GLN A 71 -8.35 -34.83 -43.36
C GLN A 71 -7.09 -34.06 -43.75
N ILE A 72 -5.99 -34.22 -43.00
CA ILE A 72 -4.70 -33.59 -43.32
C ILE A 72 -4.14 -34.15 -44.63
N ALA A 73 -4.22 -35.47 -44.82
CA ALA A 73 -3.80 -36.11 -46.07
C ALA A 73 -4.61 -35.61 -47.28
N GLY A 74 -5.92 -35.38 -47.08
CA GLY A 74 -6.81 -34.82 -48.10
C GLY A 74 -6.83 -33.29 -48.21
N TRP A 75 -6.05 -32.56 -47.41
CA TRP A 75 -6.19 -31.10 -47.29
C TRP A 75 -5.98 -30.38 -48.63
N ALA A 76 -5.08 -30.87 -49.50
CA ALA A 76 -4.82 -30.24 -50.79
C ALA A 76 -6.04 -30.26 -51.74
N SER A 77 -6.93 -31.25 -51.62
CA SER A 77 -8.14 -31.32 -52.45
C SER A 77 -9.31 -30.54 -51.85
N THR A 78 -9.39 -30.48 -50.51
CA THR A 78 -10.44 -29.75 -49.79
C THR A 78 -9.81 -28.94 -48.64
N PRO A 79 -9.26 -27.75 -48.93
CA PRO A 79 -8.53 -26.99 -47.93
C PRO A 79 -9.48 -26.37 -46.91
N PHE A 80 -9.06 -26.41 -45.65
CA PHE A 80 -9.71 -25.71 -44.54
C PHE A 80 -8.71 -24.85 -43.80
N HIS A 81 -9.21 -23.83 -43.08
CA HIS A 81 -8.41 -22.86 -42.34
C HIS A 81 -9.03 -22.63 -40.97
N LEU A 82 -8.18 -22.44 -39.97
CA LEU A 82 -8.60 -22.02 -38.63
C LEU A 82 -8.70 -20.49 -38.60
N ILE A 83 -9.84 -19.99 -38.12
CA ILE A 83 -10.03 -18.56 -37.90
C ILE A 83 -9.59 -18.27 -36.46
N VAL A 84 -8.62 -17.39 -36.31
CA VAL A 84 -8.11 -16.95 -35.01
C VAL A 84 -8.35 -15.45 -34.84
N ALA A 85 -8.55 -15.02 -33.60
CA ALA A 85 -8.61 -13.59 -33.29
C ALA A 85 -7.23 -12.98 -33.50
N ALA A 86 -7.07 -12.18 -34.56
CA ALA A 86 -5.83 -11.51 -34.92
C ALA A 86 -5.98 -9.99 -34.74
N ALA A 87 -6.03 -9.55 -33.48
CA ALA A 87 -6.04 -8.11 -33.19
C ALA A 87 -4.71 -7.48 -33.64
N PRO A 88 -4.73 -6.32 -34.32
CA PRO A 88 -3.51 -5.63 -34.70
C PRO A 88 -2.73 -5.24 -33.44
N SER A 89 -1.40 -5.41 -33.47
CA SER A 89 -0.54 -4.96 -32.39
C SER A 89 -0.57 -3.43 -32.28
N ILE A 90 -0.45 -2.94 -31.05
CA ILE A 90 -0.33 -1.50 -30.79
C ILE A 90 0.95 -1.01 -31.45
N ARG A 91 0.84 0.00 -32.32
CA ARG A 91 1.99 0.63 -32.97
C ARG A 91 2.63 1.62 -32.01
N LEU A 92 3.82 1.29 -31.52
CA LEU A 92 4.62 2.19 -30.71
C LEU A 92 5.59 2.97 -31.61
N LEU A 93 5.89 4.22 -31.23
CA LEU A 93 6.99 4.94 -31.84
C LEU A 93 8.31 4.23 -31.50
N ARG A 94 9.24 4.19 -32.45
CA ARG A 94 10.61 3.74 -32.16
C ARG A 94 11.19 4.64 -31.06
N PRO A 95 11.94 4.10 -30.09
CA PRO A 95 12.73 4.92 -29.18
C PRO A 95 13.59 5.92 -29.96
N LEU A 96 13.64 7.16 -29.49
CA LEU A 96 14.44 8.21 -30.11
C LEU A 96 15.93 7.87 -29.94
N GLU A 97 16.62 7.48 -31.02
CA GLU A 97 18.04 7.09 -30.99
C GLU A 97 18.97 8.27 -30.64
N SER A 98 18.55 9.50 -30.91
CA SER A 98 19.28 10.72 -30.55
C SER A 98 18.35 11.73 -29.88
N ARG A 99 18.50 11.87 -28.56
CA ARG A 99 17.92 13.01 -27.84
C ARG A 99 18.73 14.23 -28.27
N VAL A 100 18.11 15.19 -28.97
CA VAL A 100 18.69 16.52 -29.11
C VAL A 100 18.76 17.09 -27.70
N GLU A 101 19.95 17.11 -27.10
CA GLU A 101 20.19 17.79 -25.82
C GLU A 101 19.94 19.28 -26.04
N ARG A 102 18.74 19.72 -25.66
CA ARG A 102 18.45 21.13 -25.56
C ARG A 102 18.90 21.58 -24.17
N PRO A 103 19.75 22.61 -24.06
CA PRO A 103 20.11 23.15 -22.77
C PRO A 103 18.82 23.56 -22.02
N PRO A 104 18.71 23.28 -20.72
CA PRO A 104 17.53 23.65 -19.96
C PRO A 104 17.36 25.17 -20.00
N VAL A 105 16.17 25.63 -20.40
CA VAL A 105 15.83 27.06 -20.37
C VAL A 105 15.61 27.45 -18.92
N THR A 106 16.67 27.92 -18.27
CA THR A 106 16.60 28.41 -16.89
C THR A 106 16.12 29.85 -16.89
N ARG A 107 14.94 30.11 -16.33
CA ARG A 107 14.52 31.49 -16.03
C ARG A 107 15.29 31.97 -14.80
N PRO A 108 15.96 33.14 -14.82
CA PRO A 108 16.57 33.68 -13.62
C PRO A 108 15.51 33.85 -12.54
N ARG A 109 15.73 33.17 -11.41
CA ARG A 109 14.83 33.17 -10.25
C ARG A 109 14.91 34.56 -9.60
N ARG A 110 13.95 35.43 -9.89
CA ARG A 110 13.72 36.64 -9.09
C ARG A 110 13.07 36.20 -7.78
N ASP A 111 13.67 36.57 -6.65
CA ASP A 111 13.02 36.44 -5.36
C ASP A 111 11.75 37.28 -5.36
N ARG A 112 10.61 36.61 -5.17
CA ARG A 112 9.28 37.22 -5.15
C ARG A 112 8.68 37.26 -3.75
N GLU A 113 9.37 36.71 -2.76
CA GLU A 113 8.88 36.61 -1.40
C GLU A 113 9.56 37.67 -0.54
N ALA A 114 8.79 38.69 -0.15
CA ALA A 114 9.14 39.52 0.99
C ALA A 114 8.89 38.71 2.27
N ALA A 115 9.76 38.87 3.27
CA ALA A 115 9.58 38.24 4.57
C ALA A 115 8.23 38.71 5.19
N PRO A 116 7.42 37.81 5.75
CA PRO A 116 6.16 38.19 6.37
C PRO A 116 6.39 39.01 7.63
N ASP A 117 5.54 40.03 7.85
CA ASP A 117 5.57 40.83 9.06
C ASP A 117 5.11 40.00 10.26
N LEU A 118 5.90 40.02 11.33
CA LEU A 118 5.53 39.43 12.61
C LEU A 118 4.55 40.37 13.31
N VAL A 119 3.32 39.91 13.54
CA VAL A 119 2.30 40.64 14.29
C VAL A 119 2.29 40.11 15.72
N GLU A 120 2.44 41.01 16.70
CA GLU A 120 2.32 40.66 18.12
C GLU A 120 0.90 40.10 18.42
N PRO A 121 0.79 38.95 19.10
CA PRO A 121 -0.50 38.40 19.48
C PRO A 121 -1.27 39.40 20.35
N ARG A 122 -2.46 39.82 19.90
CA ARG A 122 -3.36 40.67 20.69
C ARG A 122 -3.78 39.93 21.97
N ASP A 123 -3.78 40.62 23.12
CA ASP A 123 -4.12 40.12 24.48
C ASP A 123 -5.61 39.69 24.67
N VAL A 124 -6.20 39.09 23.64
CA VAL A 124 -7.59 38.64 23.63
C VAL A 124 -7.82 37.50 24.62
N GLY A 125 -6.77 36.76 24.99
CA GLY A 125 -6.87 35.60 25.89
C GLY A 125 -7.37 35.93 27.30
N LEU A 126 -6.78 36.94 27.95
CA LEU A 126 -7.15 37.34 29.32
C LEU A 126 -8.59 37.90 29.39
N ALA A 127 -9.07 38.52 28.30
CA ALA A 127 -10.45 39.00 28.22
C ALA A 127 -11.46 37.85 28.12
N ILE A 128 -11.14 36.78 27.37
CA ILE A 128 -12.02 35.61 27.24
C ILE A 128 -12.13 34.87 28.57
N GLU A 129 -11.01 34.67 29.27
CA GLU A 129 -10.97 34.00 30.56
C GLU A 129 -11.93 34.67 31.58
N ALA A 130 -11.84 35.99 31.71
CA ALA A 130 -12.70 36.76 32.61
C ALA A 130 -14.19 36.65 32.25
N LEU A 131 -14.53 36.77 30.96
CA LEU A 131 -15.92 36.68 30.50
C LEU A 131 -16.52 35.27 30.69
N VAL A 132 -15.71 34.22 30.52
CA VAL A 132 -16.13 32.84 30.81
C VAL A 132 -16.40 32.66 32.30
N ALA A 133 -15.50 33.15 33.16
CA ALA A 133 -15.69 33.08 34.60
C ALA A 133 -16.96 33.83 35.07
N GLU A 134 -17.24 35.00 34.49
CA GLU A 134 -18.47 35.76 34.75
C GLU A 134 -19.73 35.00 34.32
N ALA A 135 -19.73 34.40 33.13
CA ALA A 135 -20.85 33.61 32.63
C ALA A 135 -21.14 32.39 33.53
N LEU A 136 -20.10 31.72 34.01
CA LEU A 136 -20.22 30.61 34.96
C LEU A 136 -20.78 31.08 36.31
N ALA A 137 -20.28 32.20 36.84
CA ALA A 137 -20.77 32.80 38.08
C ALA A 137 -22.23 33.28 37.97
N ALA A 138 -22.66 33.70 36.78
CA ALA A 138 -24.05 34.05 36.47
C ALA A 138 -24.97 32.82 36.35
N GLY A 139 -24.43 31.60 36.46
CA GLY A 139 -25.19 30.35 36.48
C GLY A 139 -25.41 29.74 35.11
N ALA A 140 -24.54 30.01 34.12
CA ALA A 140 -24.60 29.35 32.82
C ALA A 140 -24.57 27.82 32.97
N THR A 141 -25.56 27.14 32.40
CA THR A 141 -25.77 25.70 32.56
C THR A 141 -25.21 24.87 31.42
N SER A 142 -24.74 25.51 30.35
CA SER A 142 -24.26 24.82 29.16
C SER A 142 -23.19 25.59 28.40
N LEU A 143 -22.45 24.91 27.52
CA LEU A 143 -21.44 25.55 26.67
C LEU A 143 -22.06 26.57 25.70
N ILE A 144 -23.27 26.30 25.19
CA ILE A 144 -24.01 27.27 24.38
C ILE A 144 -24.32 28.55 25.17
N ASP A 145 -24.73 28.44 26.43
CA ASP A 145 -25.04 29.62 27.27
C ASP A 145 -23.81 30.49 27.46
N VAL A 146 -22.66 29.86 27.76
CA VAL A 146 -21.38 30.57 27.91
C VAL A 146 -20.93 31.19 26.59
N THR A 147 -21.02 30.44 25.49
CA THR A 147 -20.57 30.92 24.18
C THR A 147 -21.44 32.08 23.69
N ALA A 148 -22.76 32.01 23.86
CA ALA A 148 -23.69 33.08 23.52
C ALA A 148 -23.48 34.34 24.39
N TRP A 149 -22.99 34.18 25.63
CA TRP A 149 -22.64 35.29 26.51
C TRP A 149 -21.33 35.99 26.08
N VAL A 150 -20.33 35.20 25.66
CA VAL A 150 -18.98 35.72 25.39
C VAL A 150 -18.88 36.35 24.00
N LEU A 151 -19.44 35.72 22.96
CA LEU A 151 -19.24 36.12 21.55
C LEU A 151 -19.61 37.57 21.22
N PRO A 152 -20.70 38.18 21.74
CA PRO A 152 -21.06 39.56 21.42
C PRO A 152 -20.01 40.62 21.78
N ASN A 153 -19.02 40.28 22.61
CA ASN A 153 -17.91 41.16 23.00
C ASN A 153 -16.78 41.22 21.96
N PHE A 154 -16.85 40.40 20.90
CA PHE A 154 -15.80 40.27 19.89
C PHE A 154 -16.33 40.55 18.47
N PRO A 155 -15.45 40.91 17.52
CA PRO A 155 -15.83 41.06 16.12
C PRO A 155 -16.27 39.74 15.47
N ALA A 156 -17.29 39.80 14.61
CA ALA A 156 -17.90 38.63 13.98
C ALA A 156 -16.93 37.74 13.17
N ASP A 157 -15.89 38.32 12.58
CA ASP A 157 -14.85 37.59 11.83
C ASP A 157 -13.95 36.73 12.75
N SER A 158 -13.93 37.02 14.05
CA SER A 158 -13.17 36.29 15.06
C SER A 158 -13.97 35.22 15.80
N HIS A 159 -15.30 35.18 15.65
CA HIS A 159 -16.19 34.31 16.43
C HIS A 159 -15.78 32.83 16.39
N TYR A 160 -15.35 32.32 15.23
CA TYR A 160 -14.88 30.94 15.11
C TYR A 160 -13.65 30.67 16.02
N ALA A 161 -12.65 31.55 15.97
CA ALA A 161 -11.44 31.40 16.78
C ALA A 161 -11.71 31.60 18.28
N ILE A 162 -12.60 32.53 18.63
CA ILE A 162 -13.01 32.80 20.02
C ILE A 162 -13.79 31.62 20.59
N THR A 163 -14.70 31.01 19.82
CA THR A 163 -15.51 29.86 20.27
C THR A 163 -14.63 28.69 20.71
N GLY A 164 -13.57 28.39 19.95
CA GLY A 164 -12.63 27.34 20.35
C GLY A 164 -11.90 27.65 21.66
N ARG A 165 -11.56 28.93 21.90
CA ARG A 165 -10.94 29.36 23.16
C ARG A 165 -11.93 29.34 24.33
N VAL A 166 -13.19 29.72 24.11
CA VAL A 166 -14.25 29.63 25.11
C VAL A 166 -14.44 28.19 25.56
N ALA A 167 -14.51 27.23 24.63
CA ALA A 167 -14.62 25.81 24.97
C ALA A 167 -13.43 25.30 25.79
N ASP A 168 -12.21 25.74 25.44
CA ASP A 168 -10.99 25.42 26.18
C ASP A 168 -10.99 26.00 27.61
N GLU A 169 -11.40 27.25 27.79
CA GLU A 169 -11.51 27.85 29.13
C GLU A 169 -12.63 27.22 29.97
N VAL A 170 -13.78 26.92 29.37
CA VAL A 170 -14.88 26.21 30.07
C VAL A 170 -14.41 24.84 30.54
N ALA A 171 -13.66 24.11 29.72
CA ALA A 171 -13.08 22.81 30.10
C ALA A 171 -12.04 22.92 31.22
N ARG A 172 -11.31 24.04 31.31
CA ARG A 172 -10.37 24.30 32.41
C ARG A 172 -11.06 24.66 33.72
N MET A 173 -12.11 25.49 33.65
CA MET A 173 -12.75 26.08 34.83
C MET A 173 -13.88 25.22 35.42
N SER A 174 -14.51 24.35 34.61
CA SER A 174 -15.66 23.56 35.03
C SER A 174 -15.56 22.11 34.56
N ARG A 175 -16.18 21.20 35.33
CA ARG A 175 -16.30 19.79 34.95
C ARG A 175 -17.53 19.59 34.09
N ALA A 176 -17.37 19.63 32.77
CA ALA A 176 -18.43 19.32 31.84
C ALA A 176 -18.99 17.89 32.07
N ARG A 177 -20.30 17.75 32.15
CA ARG A 177 -20.98 16.44 32.12
C ARG A 177 -21.14 16.03 30.67
N SER A 178 -20.58 14.88 30.30
CA SER A 178 -20.69 14.36 28.95
C SER A 178 -21.74 13.25 28.85
N ALA A 179 -22.83 13.50 28.13
CA ALA A 179 -23.71 12.43 27.65
C ALA A 179 -23.00 11.59 26.57
N HIS A 180 -23.46 10.35 26.36
CA HIS A 180 -22.93 9.43 25.33
C HIS A 180 -23.15 9.98 23.90
N GLU A 181 -24.23 10.74 23.70
CA GLU A 181 -24.50 11.49 22.47
C GLU A 181 -24.72 12.95 22.83
N ARG A 182 -24.02 13.87 22.15
CA ARG A 182 -24.14 15.31 22.37
C ARG A 182 -24.82 15.96 21.17
N PRO A 183 -25.85 16.80 21.37
CA PRO A 183 -26.49 17.48 20.26
C PRO A 183 -25.62 18.65 19.78
N TRP A 184 -25.55 18.81 18.46
CA TRP A 184 -25.11 20.07 17.85
C TRP A 184 -26.22 21.11 18.04
N ARG A 185 -25.90 22.24 18.67
CA ARG A 185 -26.84 23.34 18.89
C ARG A 185 -26.31 24.63 18.28
N PRO A 186 -27.16 25.41 17.59
CA PRO A 186 -26.76 26.67 16.97
C PRO A 186 -26.55 27.74 18.03
N VAL A 187 -25.39 28.39 18.01
CA VAL A 187 -25.07 29.59 18.81
C VAL A 187 -25.42 30.85 18.02
N GLU A 188 -25.11 30.86 16.72
CA GLU A 188 -25.42 31.92 15.76
C GLU A 188 -25.85 31.31 14.41
N PRO A 189 -26.43 32.07 13.46
CA PRO A 189 -26.95 31.52 12.20
C PRO A 189 -25.95 30.73 11.33
N ARG A 190 -24.65 30.87 11.56
CA ARG A 190 -23.57 30.17 10.83
C ARG A 190 -22.58 29.44 11.74
N LEU A 191 -22.92 29.26 13.02
CA LEU A 191 -22.05 28.66 14.01
C LEU A 191 -22.84 27.75 14.94
N GLU A 192 -22.46 26.48 14.95
CA GLU A 192 -23.01 25.46 15.84
C GLU A 192 -21.90 24.91 16.71
N VAL A 193 -22.26 24.54 17.94
CA VAL A 193 -21.36 23.95 18.92
C VAL A 193 -21.98 22.65 19.41
N GLU A 194 -21.14 21.62 19.58
CA GLU A 194 -21.52 20.40 20.27
C GLU A 194 -21.67 20.73 21.77
N ASP A 195 -22.89 20.79 22.25
CA ASP A 195 -23.19 21.40 23.54
C ASP A 195 -22.83 20.50 24.73
N TRP A 196 -22.38 21.10 25.82
CA TRP A 196 -21.96 20.41 27.05
C TRP A 196 -22.81 20.90 28.21
N ASP A 197 -23.32 19.98 29.02
CA ASP A 197 -23.99 20.34 30.27
C ASP A 197 -22.95 20.68 31.34
N LEU A 198 -23.14 21.82 32.00
CA LEU A 198 -22.31 22.27 33.10
C LEU A 198 -23.04 22.02 34.43
N PRO A 199 -22.32 21.60 35.48
CA PRO A 199 -22.94 21.36 36.77
C PRO A 199 -23.43 22.69 37.36
N THR A 200 -24.71 22.77 37.70
CA THR A 200 -25.25 23.87 38.51
C THR A 200 -24.70 23.72 39.93
N GLU A 201 -24.15 24.79 40.52
CA GLU A 201 -23.80 24.81 41.95
C GLU A 201 -25.04 24.43 42.77
N GLY A 202 -25.01 23.23 43.39
CA GLY A 202 -26.07 22.74 44.28
C GLY A 202 -26.61 21.32 44.02
N ALA A 203 -26.20 20.61 42.96
CA ALA A 203 -26.63 19.22 42.74
C ALA A 203 -25.57 18.21 43.24
N PRO A 204 -25.89 17.28 44.17
CA PRO A 204 -24.93 16.26 44.63
C PRO A 204 -24.61 15.25 43.52
N PRO A 205 -23.48 14.51 43.64
CA PRO A 205 -23.00 13.58 42.62
C PRO A 205 -23.95 12.42 42.34
#